data_AF-A0AAU6JL34-F1
#
_entry.id   AF-A0AAU6JL34-F1
#
_cell.length_a   1.000
_cell.length_b   1.000
_cell.length_c   1.000
_cell.angle_alpha   90.00
_cell.angle_beta   90.00
_cell.angle_gamma   90.00
#
_symmetry.space_group_name_H-M   'P 1'
#
loop_
_entity.id
_entity.type
_entity.pdbx_description
1 polymer ?
#
loop_
_entity_poly.entity_id
_entity_poly.type
_entity_poly.pdbx_seq_one_letter_code
_entity_poly.pdbx_strand_id
1 'polypeptide(L)' 'MNTAATPPTASKAPPCDVCEALTAQRDAALEAGRTGEVSDCERELGEHGRHGQGCAP' A
#
# COMPACT_ATOMS: atom_id res chain seq x y z
N MET A 1 -28.76 -15.95 -25.27
CA MET A 1 -28.38 -16.39 -23.92
C MET A 1 -27.08 -15.68 -23.62
N ASN A 2 -27.19 -14.52 -22.97
CA ASN A 2 -26.09 -13.57 -22.86
C ASN A 2 -25.71 -13.51 -21.39
N THR A 3 -24.65 -14.23 -21.02
CA THR A 3 -24.13 -14.30 -19.66
C THR A 3 -23.57 -12.94 -19.29
N ALA A 4 -24.19 -12.29 -18.30
CA ALA A 4 -23.68 -11.09 -17.67
C ALA A 4 -22.35 -11.42 -17.00
N ALA A 5 -21.27 -10.83 -17.50
CA ALA A 5 -19.97 -10.88 -16.84
C ALA A 5 -20.04 -9.97 -15.60
N THR A 6 -20.18 -10.58 -14.43
CA THR A 6 -19.93 -9.92 -13.15
C THR A 6 -18.49 -9.41 -13.18
N PRO A 7 -18.22 -8.13 -12.91
CA PRO A 7 -16.83 -7.68 -12.77
C PRO A 7 -16.20 -8.46 -11.62
N PRO A 8 -14.94 -8.93 -11.74
CA PRO A 8 -14.25 -9.46 -10.59
C PRO A 8 -14.24 -8.34 -9.55
N THR A 9 -14.89 -8.60 -8.42
CA THR A 9 -14.71 -7.84 -7.18
C THR A 9 -13.25 -7.47 -7.11
N ALA A 10 -12.97 -6.17 -7.00
CA ALA A 10 -11.64 -5.65 -6.74
C ALA A 10 -11.08 -6.41 -5.53
N SER A 11 -10.35 -7.49 -5.80
CA SER A 11 -9.57 -8.20 -4.80
C SER A 11 -8.56 -7.17 -4.37
N LYS A 12 -8.88 -6.49 -3.26
CA LYS A 12 -8.01 -5.61 -2.51
C LYS A 12 -6.66 -6.31 -2.53
N ALA A 13 -5.72 -5.77 -3.32
CA ALA A 13 -4.42 -6.41 -3.51
C ALA A 13 -3.90 -6.78 -2.12
N PRO A 14 -3.36 -8.00 -1.92
CA PRO A 14 -2.84 -8.40 -0.62
C PRO A 14 -1.93 -7.27 -0.12
N PRO A 15 -2.03 -6.88 1.16
CA PRO A 15 -1.16 -5.85 1.71
C PRO A 15 0.27 -6.28 1.39
N CYS A 16 0.98 -5.45 0.65
CA CYS A 16 2.37 -5.72 0.32
C CYS A 16 3.12 -5.77 1.66
N ASP A 17 3.82 -6.87 1.95
CA ASP A 17 4.55 -7.05 3.21
C ASP A 17 5.53 -5.89 3.47
N VAL A 18 6.03 -5.27 2.39
CA VAL A 18 6.86 -4.06 2.45
C VAL A 18 6.08 -2.85 2.96
N CYS A 19 4.82 -2.68 2.56
CA CYS A 19 3.97 -1.61 3.06
C CYS A 19 3.64 -1.79 4.56
N GLU A 20 3.44 -3.03 5.02
CA GLU A 20 3.24 -3.30 6.45
C GLU A 20 4.52 -3.02 7.25
N ALA A 21 5.68 -3.45 6.76
CA ALA A 21 6.96 -3.18 7.38
C ALA A 21 7.27 -1.67 7.45
N LEU A 22 7.04 -0.93 6.37
CA LEU A 22 7.21 0.53 6.31
C LEU A 22 6.24 1.27 7.25
N THR A 23 5.00 0.77 7.39
CA THR A 23 4.03 1.33 8.34
C THR A 23 4.53 1.15 9.78
N ALA A 24 4.97 -0.05 10.14
CA ALA A 24 5.52 -0.33 11.47
C ALA A 24 6.78 0.50 11.75
N GLN A 25 7.65 0.69 10.75
CA GLN A 25 8.86 1.51 10.86
C GLN A 25 8.50 3.00 11.05
N ARG A 26 7.52 3.52 10.32
CA ARG A 26 7.01 4.88 10.49
C ARG A 26 6.46 5.09 11.90
N ASP A 27 5.65 4.16 12.40
CA ASP A 27 5.07 4.28 13.74
C ASP A 27 6.18 4.24 14.82
N ALA A 28 7.18 3.38 14.67
CA ALA A 28 8.35 3.37 15.55
C ALA A 28 9.18 4.67 15.48
N ALA A 29 9.29 5.28 14.30
CA ALA A 29 9.96 6.57 14.11
C ALA A 29 9.16 7.74 14.70
N LEU A 30 7.82 7.69 14.62
CA LEU A 30 6.91 8.65 15.26
C LEU A 30 7.06 8.62 16.79
N GLU A 31 7.01 7.43 17.39
CA GLU A 31 7.20 7.25 18.84
C GLU A 31 8.59 7.72 19.31
N ALA A 32 9.61 7.57 18.47
CA ALA A 32 10.95 8.04 18.74
C ALA A 32 11.19 9.53 18.41
N GLY A 33 10.19 10.24 17.88
CA GLY A 33 10.32 11.65 17.48
C GLY A 33 11.24 11.88 16.27
N ARG A 34 11.55 10.84 15.48
CA ARG A 34 12.42 10.91 14.30
C ARG A 34 11.62 11.33 13.06
N THR A 35 11.18 12.59 13.04
CA THR A 35 10.31 13.14 11.98
C THR A 35 10.87 13.02 10.56
N GLY A 36 12.20 13.00 10.39
CA GLY A 36 12.83 12.75 9.09
C GLY A 36 12.58 11.34 8.55
N GLU A 37 12.77 10.31 9.39
CA GLU A 37 12.48 8.92 9.01
C GLU A 37 10.98 8.70 8.74
N VAL A 38 10.11 9.39 9.47
CA VAL A 38 8.66 9.35 9.23
C VAL A 38 8.33 9.86 7.83
N SER A 39 8.89 11.02 7.44
CA SER A 39 8.66 11.61 6.12
C SER A 39 9.19 10.73 4.99
N ASP A 40 10.34 10.07 5.19
CA ASP A 40 10.88 9.12 4.22
C ASP A 40 9.98 7.89 4.06
N CYS A 41 9.49 7.33 5.17
CA CYS A 41 8.56 6.19 5.14
C CYS A 41 7.22 6.57 4.48
N GLU A 42 6.68 7.76 4.77
CA GLU A 42 5.43 8.23 4.15
C GLU A 42 5.57 8.47 2.64
N ARG A 43 6.71 9.02 2.21
CA ARG A 43 7.02 9.17 0.78
C ARG A 43 7.04 7.82 0.09
N GLU A 44 7.76 6.85 0.66
CA GLU A 44 7.89 5.52 0.08
C GLU A 44 6.55 4.75 0.07
N LEU A 45 5.74 4.88 1.14
CA LEU A 45 4.37 4.36 1.19
C LEU A 45 3.47 5.00 0.12
N GLY A 46 3.63 6.29 -0.15
CA GLY A 46 2.93 7.00 -1.23
C GLY A 46 3.32 6.52 -2.63
N GLU A 47 4.59 6.18 -2.84
CA GLU A 47 5.08 5.57 -4.09
C GLU A 47 4.53 4.15 -4.26
N HIS A 48 4.48 3.37 -3.17
CA HIS A 48 3.91 2.02 -3.13
C HIS A 48 2.38 1.98 -3.24
N GLY A 49 1.66 3.04 -2.88
CA GLY A 49 0.20 3.13 -3.05
C GLY A 49 -0.27 2.92 -4.50
N ARG A 50 0.63 3.11 -5.46
CA ARG A 50 0.39 2.88 -6.89
C ARG A 50 0.52 1.41 -7.31
N HIS A 51 1.14 0.55 -6.50
CA HIS A 51 1.29 -0.89 -6.80
C HIS A 51 -0.06 -1.61 -6.93
N GLY A 52 -1.07 -1.19 -6.17
CA GLY A 52 -2.44 -1.75 -6.27
C GLY A 52 -3.27 -1.21 -7.44
N GLN A 53 -2.80 -0.15 -8.12
CA GLN A 53 -3.56 0.54 -9.17
C GLN A 53 -3.18 0.05 -10.59
N GLY A 54 -2.11 -0.75 -10.73
CA GLY A 54 -1.50 -1.12 -12.01
C GLY A 54 -1.54 -2.61 -12.36
N CYS A 55 -2.42 -3.43 -11.78
CA CYS A 55 -2.55 -4.84 -12.17
C CYS A 55 -3.69 -5.02 -13.18
N ALA A 56 -3.39 -4.73 -14.45
CA ALA A 56 -4.10 -5.25 -15.61
C ALA A 56 -3.11 -6.09 -16.43
N PRO A 57 -3.31 -7.40 -16.62
CA PRO A 57 -2.82 -8.10 -17.80
C PRO A 57 -3.67 -7.75 -19.03
#